data_AF-A0A918ZVE3-F1
#
_entry.id   AF-A0A918ZVE3-F1
#
_cell.length_a   1.000
_cell.length_b   1.000
_cell.length_c   1.000
_cell.angle_alpha   90.00
_cell.angle_beta   90.00
_cell.angle_gamma   90.00
#
_symmetry.space_group_name_H-M   'P 1'
#
loop_
_entity.id
_entity.type
_entity.pdbx_description
1 polymer ?
#
loop_
_entity_poly.entity_id
_entity_poly.type
_entity_poly.pdbx_seq_one_letter_code
_entity_poly.pdbx_strand_id
1 'polypeptide(L)'
;MDHFADRLRAAPQSRLQRAAAAEALALARELARRAQLLEDPSAEPREMPDAGMFAAADQITVAGHDLALVLQSEAEVQEAVRLVEEAQKRAGV
;
A
#
# COMPACT_ATOMS: atom_id res chain seq x y z
N MET A 1 -6.67 -6.23 1.35
CA MET A 1 -6.16 -5.25 0.38
C MET A 1 -7.25 -4.82 -0.59
N ASP A 2 -7.96 -5.77 -1.20
CA ASP A 2 -8.99 -5.51 -2.22
C ASP A 2 -10.07 -4.53 -1.76
N HIS A 3 -10.61 -4.68 -0.55
CA HIS A 3 -11.58 -3.72 0.01
C HIS A 3 -11.05 -2.29 0.11
N PHE A 4 -9.75 -2.07 0.38
CA PHE A 4 -9.20 -0.72 0.40
C PHE A 4 -9.11 -0.16 -1.02
N ALA A 5 -8.54 -0.95 -1.94
CA ALA A 5 -8.40 -0.58 -3.34
C ALA A 5 -9.76 -0.28 -3.98
N ASP A 6 -10.79 -1.08 -3.70
CA ASP A 6 -12.15 -0.87 -4.22
C ASP A 6 -12.78 0.42 -3.70
N ARG A 7 -12.59 0.75 -2.41
CA ARG A 7 -13.06 2.03 -1.85
C ARG A 7 -12.35 3.22 -2.48
N LEU A 8 -11.07 3.10 -2.81
CA LEU A 8 -10.32 4.14 -3.54
C LEU A 8 -10.85 4.29 -4.97
N ARG A 9 -11.09 3.18 -5.69
CA ARG A 9 -11.65 3.20 -7.05
C ARG A 9 -13.05 3.81 -7.10
N ALA A 10 -13.84 3.61 -6.05
CA ALA A 10 -15.18 4.19 -5.92
C ALA A 10 -15.20 5.62 -5.35
N ALA A 11 -14.06 6.16 -4.89
CA ALA A 11 -14.02 7.47 -4.24
C ALA A 11 -14.18 8.62 -5.24
N PRO A 12 -14.88 9.72 -4.87
CA PRO A 12 -14.90 10.93 -5.68
C PRO A 12 -13.49 11.53 -5.85
N GLN A 13 -13.20 12.09 -7.02
CA GLN A 13 -11.89 12.71 -7.32
C GLN A 13 -11.48 13.78 -6.28
N SER A 14 -12.41 14.59 -5.80
CA SER A 14 -12.13 15.63 -4.79
C SER A 14 -11.64 15.05 -3.46
N ARG A 15 -12.01 13.81 -3.12
CA ARG A 15 -11.51 13.09 -1.95
C ARG A 15 -10.13 12.50 -2.22
N LEU A 16 -9.93 11.91 -3.40
CA LEU A 16 -8.63 11.39 -3.85
C LEU A 16 -7.55 12.47 -3.82
N GLN A 17 -7.86 13.65 -4.38
CA GLN A 17 -6.95 14.79 -4.41
C GLN A 17 -6.64 15.39 -3.03
N ARG A 18 -7.55 15.25 -2.06
CA ARG A 18 -7.37 15.86 -0.74
C ARG A 18 -6.36 15.11 0.12
N ALA A 19 -6.43 13.78 0.14
CA ALA A 19 -5.56 12.96 0.97
C ALA A 19 -5.49 11.50 0.54
N ALA A 20 -6.61 10.92 0.07
CA ALA A 20 -6.72 9.47 -0.07
C ALA A 20 -5.71 8.86 -1.05
N ALA A 21 -5.39 9.54 -2.15
CA ALA A 21 -4.39 9.04 -3.10
C ALA A 21 -2.95 9.10 -2.56
N ALA A 22 -2.60 10.17 -1.82
CA ALA A 22 -1.27 10.33 -1.25
C ALA A 22 -1.02 9.31 -0.13
N GLU A 23 -2.00 9.13 0.77
CA GLU A 23 -1.96 8.09 1.82
C GLU A 23 -1.87 6.68 1.21
N ALA A 24 -2.59 6.46 0.11
CA ALA A 24 -2.56 5.20 -0.59
C ALA A 24 -1.19 4.89 -1.22
N LEU A 25 -0.60 5.87 -1.91
CA LEU A 25 0.74 5.74 -2.48
C LEU A 25 1.80 5.55 -1.39
N ALA A 26 1.69 6.26 -0.27
CA ALA A 26 2.60 6.09 0.86
C ALA A 26 2.55 4.66 1.42
N LEU A 27 1.34 4.09 1.57
CA LEU A 27 1.20 2.69 1.95
C LEU A 27 1.83 1.77 0.88
N ALA A 28 1.52 1.96 -0.40
CA ALA A 28 2.04 1.11 -1.47
C ALA A 28 3.58 1.08 -1.48
N ARG A 29 4.22 2.25 -1.29
CA ARG A 29 5.68 2.37 -1.15
C ARG A 29 6.22 1.60 0.05
N GLU A 30 5.58 1.72 1.20
CA GLU A 30 6.03 1.02 2.41
C GLU A 30 5.91 -0.50 2.26
N LEU A 31 4.82 -0.99 1.67
CA LEU A 31 4.63 -2.42 1.42
C LEU A 31 5.67 -2.95 0.42
N ALA A 32 5.91 -2.23 -0.68
CA ALA A 32 6.91 -2.61 -1.67
C ALA A 32 8.35 -2.58 -1.10
N ARG A 33 8.65 -1.61 -0.22
CA ARG A 33 9.94 -1.54 0.48
C ARG A 33 10.14 -2.74 1.40
N ARG A 34 9.10 -3.12 2.16
CA ARG A 34 9.14 -4.29 3.05
C ARG A 34 9.28 -5.60 2.28
N ALA A 35 8.55 -5.75 1.17
CA ALA A 35 8.67 -6.93 0.32
C ALA A 35 10.11 -7.09 -0.19
N GLN A 36 10.70 -6.01 -0.74
CA GLN A 36 12.08 -6.03 -1.22
C GLN A 36 13.10 -6.38 -0.12
N LEU A 37 12.95 -5.85 1.09
CA LEU A 37 13.86 -6.15 2.21
C LEU A 37 13.71 -7.57 2.76
N LEU A 38 12.53 -8.18 2.62
CA LEU A 38 12.32 -9.58 2.98
C LEU A 38 12.92 -10.53 1.93
N GLU A 39 12.87 -10.15 0.65
CA GLU A 39 13.47 -10.91 -0.45
C GLU A 39 15.00 -10.83 -0.47
N ASP A 40 15.54 -9.61 -0.33
CA ASP A 40 16.98 -9.36 -0.25
C ASP A 40 17.26 -8.26 0.79
N PRO A 41 17.60 -8.64 2.03
CA PRO A 41 17.89 -7.69 3.10
C PRO A 41 19.10 -6.79 2.85
N SER A 42 19.95 -7.13 1.87
CA SER A 42 21.18 -6.41 1.56
C SER A 42 21.04 -5.44 0.38
N ALA A 43 19.95 -5.55 -0.40
CA ALA A 43 19.70 -4.68 -1.53
C ALA A 43 19.14 -3.32 -1.09
N GLU A 44 19.56 -2.26 -1.79
CA GLU A 44 18.93 -0.94 -1.65
C GLU A 44 17.51 -0.99 -2.25
N PRO A 45 16.45 -0.72 -1.45
CA PRO A 45 15.09 -0.82 -1.95
C PRO A 45 14.79 0.21 -3.04
N ARG A 46 14.15 -0.22 -4.12
CA ARG A 46 13.68 0.67 -5.18
C ARG A 46 12.43 1.39 -4.73
N GLU A 47 12.36 2.69 -5.01
CA GLU A 47 11.17 3.50 -4.73
C GLU A 47 10.08 3.29 -5.79
N MET A 48 8.86 2.98 -5.35
CA MET A 48 7.70 2.95 -6.23
C MET A 48 7.34 4.37 -6.71
N PRO A 49 7.24 4.64 -8.02
CA PRO A 49 6.97 5.97 -8.53
C PRO A 49 5.54 6.42 -8.20
N ASP A 50 5.30 7.74 -8.16
CA ASP A 50 3.94 8.27 -8.21
C ASP A 50 3.40 8.13 -9.64
N ALA A 51 2.43 7.24 -9.83
CA ALA A 51 1.78 7.00 -11.12
C ALA A 51 0.45 7.77 -11.29
N GLY A 52 0.15 8.69 -10.36
CA GLY A 52 -1.06 9.49 -10.34
C GLY A 52 -2.17 8.92 -9.46
N MET A 53 -3.11 9.79 -9.08
CA MET A 53 -4.11 9.49 -8.04
C MET A 53 -5.01 8.28 -8.32
N PHE A 54 -5.25 7.95 -9.59
CA PHE A 54 -6.09 6.81 -9.97
C PHE A 54 -5.32 5.48 -9.96
N ALA A 55 -4.00 5.53 -10.12
CA ALA A 55 -3.15 4.35 -10.05
C ALA A 55 -2.86 3.91 -8.60
N ALA A 56 -3.08 4.78 -7.61
CA ALA A 56 -2.77 4.49 -6.21
C ALA A 56 -3.49 3.22 -5.68
N ALA A 57 -4.72 2.95 -6.14
CA ALA A 57 -5.44 1.73 -5.78
C ALA A 57 -4.78 0.47 -6.34
N ASP A 58 -4.30 0.52 -7.58
CA ASP A 58 -3.62 -0.60 -8.23
C ASP A 58 -2.24 -0.81 -7.63
N GLN A 59 -1.53 0.27 -7.31
CA GLN A 59 -0.23 0.23 -6.64
C GLN A 59 -0.31 -0.43 -5.25
N ILE A 60 -1.33 -0.11 -4.44
CA ILE A 60 -1.60 -0.82 -3.18
C ILE A 60 -1.88 -2.30 -3.45
N THR A 61 -2.70 -2.59 -4.45
CA THR A 61 -3.11 -3.97 -4.75
C THR A 61 -1.89 -4.81 -5.08
N VAL A 62 -1.02 -4.34 -5.98
CA VAL A 62 0.22 -5.03 -6.39
C VAL A 62 1.17 -5.17 -5.20
N ALA A 63 1.52 -4.06 -4.53
CA ALA A 63 2.47 -4.09 -3.42
C ALA A 63 2.00 -4.98 -2.24
N GLY A 64 0.68 -5.02 -2.01
CA GLY A 64 0.08 -5.90 -1.00
C GLY A 64 0.19 -7.38 -1.36
N HIS A 65 -0.02 -7.74 -2.62
CA HIS A 65 0.16 -9.11 -3.10
C HIS A 65 1.63 -9.53 -3.04
N ASP A 66 2.55 -8.66 -3.49
CA ASP A 66 3.99 -8.92 -3.45
C ASP A 66 4.46 -9.17 -2.02
N LEU A 67 4.05 -8.32 -1.08
CA LEU A 67 4.39 -8.51 0.33
C LEU A 67 3.82 -9.84 0.86
N ALA A 68 2.56 -10.15 0.56
CA ALA A 68 1.91 -11.37 1.05
C ALA A 68 2.63 -12.66 0.61
N LEU A 69 3.32 -12.65 -0.53
CA LEU A 69 4.10 -13.80 -1.01
C LEU A 69 5.37 -14.08 -0.20
N VAL A 70 5.89 -13.07 0.52
CA VAL A 70 7.20 -13.14 1.18
C VAL A 70 7.14 -13.10 2.70
N LEU A 71 5.98 -12.84 3.30
CA LEU A 71 5.78 -12.94 4.75
C LEU A 71 5.92 -14.40 5.21
N GLN A 72 6.60 -14.63 6.32
CA GLN A 72 6.90 -15.98 6.84
C GLN A 72 6.27 -16.26 8.20
N SER A 73 5.71 -15.25 8.86
CA SER A 73 5.16 -15.37 10.20
C SER A 73 3.84 -14.62 10.38
N GLU A 74 3.04 -15.10 11.33
CA GLU A 74 1.80 -14.42 11.72
C GLU A 74 2.07 -13.00 12.25
N ALA A 75 3.18 -12.79 12.96
CA ALA A 75 3.54 -11.47 13.48
C ALA A 75 3.75 -10.43 12.36
N GLU A 76 4.40 -10.84 11.26
CA GLU A 76 4.59 -9.97 10.09
C GLU A 76 3.26 -9.68 9.38
N VAL A 77 2.36 -10.66 9.29
CA VAL A 77 1.00 -10.46 8.76
C VAL A 77 0.23 -9.47 9.61
N GLN A 78 0.25 -9.61 10.93
CA GLN A 78 -0.45 -8.70 11.85
C GLN A 78 0.08 -7.27 11.74
N GLU A 79 1.39 -7.10 11.55
CA GLU A 79 1.99 -5.79 11.31
C GLU A 79 1.58 -5.19 9.97
N ALA A 80 1.56 -5.99 8.90
CA ALA A 80 1.07 -5.53 7.59
C ALA A 80 -0.40 -5.09 7.66
N VAL A 81 -1.25 -5.83 8.38
CA VAL A 81 -2.66 -5.47 8.62
C VAL A 81 -2.77 -4.12 9.35
N ARG A 82 -1.99 -3.91 10.43
CA ARG A 82 -1.99 -2.64 11.16
C ARG A 82 -1.67 -1.45 10.26
N LEU A 83 -0.63 -1.56 9.42
CA LEU A 83 -0.27 -0.50 8.47
C LEU A 83 -1.42 -0.16 7.51
N VAL A 84 -2.10 -1.18 7.00
CA VAL A 84 -3.25 -1.00 6.11
C VAL A 84 -4.38 -0.28 6.83
N GLU A 85 -4.73 -0.69 8.04
CA GLU A 85 -5.79 -0.06 8.83
C GLU A 85 -5.48 1.41 9.17
N GLU A 86 -4.23 1.73 9.50
CA GLU A 86 -3.80 3.10 9.74
C GLU A 86 -3.89 3.97 8.48
N ALA A 87 -3.42 3.44 7.34
CA ALA A 87 -3.53 4.14 6.06
C ALA A 87 -4.99 4.36 5.65
N GLN A 88 -5.87 3.37 5.87
CA GLN A 88 -7.31 3.52 5.63
C GLN A 88 -7.91 4.67 6.46
N LYS A 89 -7.57 4.76 7.76
CA LYS A 89 -8.02 5.83 8.65
C LYS A 89 -7.55 7.20 8.16
N ARG A 90 -6.28 7.33 7.77
CA ARG A 90 -5.73 8.59 7.25
C ARG A 90 -6.32 8.98 5.89
N ALA A 91 -6.57 8.00 5.02
CA ALA A 91 -7.18 8.22 3.71
C ALA A 91 -8.66 8.64 3.79
N GLY A 92 -9.33 8.41 4.93
CA GLY A 92 -10.73 8.78 5.14
C GLY A 92 -11.71 8.06 4.22
N VAL A 93 -11.37 6.80 3.87
CA VAL A 93 -12.24 5.90 3.08
C VAL A 93 -12.74 4.75 3.92
#